data_AF-A0A5C5VXB0-F1
#
_entry.id   AF-A0A5C5VXB0-F1
#
_cell.length_a   1.000
_cell.length_b   1.000
_cell.length_c   1.000
_cell.angle_alpha   90.00
_cell.angle_beta   90.00
_cell.angle_gamma   90.00
#
_symmetry.space_group_name_H-M   'P 1'
#
loop_
_entity.id
_entity.type
_entity.pdbx_description
1 polymer ?
#
loop_
_entity_poly.entity_id
_entity_poly.type
_entity_poly.pdbx_seq_one_letter_code
_entity_poly.pdbx_strand_id
1 'polypeptide(L)'
;MSIVDRNHVKISVRSDASDLMEKFEIEWAGENPLRWKQLACLHLYTDHGWTLERIGRAFGHPKGHVSRIVRLTADQLRERFAVNWDSDPEQILNSSTLPPQPDPEDS
;
A
#
# COMPACT_ATOMS: atom_id res chain seq x y z
N MET A 1 3.61 -1.79 16.22
CA MET A 1 3.09 -2.76 17.23
C MET A 1 2.38 -3.87 16.49
N SER A 2 2.44 -5.14 16.92
CA SER A 2 1.64 -6.20 16.29
C SER A 2 0.54 -6.69 17.22
N ILE A 3 -0.70 -6.78 16.71
CA ILE A 3 -1.85 -7.38 17.38
C ILE A 3 -2.07 -8.75 16.74
N VAL A 4 -2.32 -9.78 17.53
CA VAL A 4 -2.71 -11.10 16.99
C VAL A 4 -4.23 -11.18 17.01
N ASP A 5 -4.86 -11.45 15.87
CA ASP A 5 -6.31 -11.64 15.78
C ASP A 5 -6.75 -12.98 16.41
N ARG A 6 -8.06 -13.17 16.63
CA ARG A 6 -8.68 -14.40 17.16
C ARG A 6 -8.38 -15.65 16.34
N ASN A 7 -7.99 -15.47 15.07
CA ASN A 7 -7.59 -16.53 14.16
C ASN A 7 -6.07 -16.81 14.19
N HIS A 8 -5.34 -16.31 15.19
CA HIS A 8 -3.86 -16.38 15.29
C HIS A 8 -3.11 -15.70 14.14
N VAL A 9 -3.77 -14.81 13.41
CA VAL A 9 -3.13 -14.00 12.37
C VAL A 9 -2.43 -12.81 13.03
N LYS A 10 -1.12 -12.69 12.82
CA LYS A 10 -0.33 -11.55 13.30
C LYS A 10 -0.65 -10.33 12.44
N ILE A 11 -1.51 -9.44 12.92
CA ILE A 11 -1.76 -8.13 12.35
C ILE A 11 -0.62 -7.21 12.79
N SER A 12 0.36 -7.00 11.92
CA SER A 12 1.36 -5.97 12.16
C SER A 12 0.74 -4.59 11.92
N VAL A 13 0.43 -3.86 13.00
CA VAL A 13 0.06 -2.45 12.93
C VAL A 13 1.38 -1.68 12.79
N ARG A 14 1.84 -1.53 11.55
CA ARG A 14 3.01 -0.70 11.23
C ARG A 14 2.64 0.77 11.26
N SER A 15 3.67 1.53 11.61
CA SER A 15 3.76 2.95 11.90
C SER A 15 2.93 3.81 10.97
N ASP A 16 2.28 4.81 11.59
CA ASP A 16 1.89 6.09 10.99
C ASP A 16 1.07 6.00 9.66
N ALA A 17 -0.20 6.40 9.72
CA ALA A 17 -1.06 6.43 8.53
C ALA A 17 -0.55 7.37 7.41
N SER A 18 0.30 8.33 7.77
CA SER A 18 0.92 9.30 6.86
C SER A 18 1.97 8.62 5.96
N ASP A 19 2.80 7.72 6.48
CA ASP A 19 3.83 6.98 5.75
C ASP A 19 3.21 6.08 4.67
N LEU A 20 2.06 5.49 4.96
CA LEU A 20 1.31 4.67 4.01
C LEU A 20 0.69 5.53 2.90
N MET A 21 0.14 6.68 3.29
CA MET A 21 -0.46 7.61 2.34
C MET A 21 0.59 8.19 1.39
N GLU A 22 1.76 8.60 1.91
CA GLU A 22 2.88 9.06 1.10
C GLU A 22 3.30 8.02 0.05
N LYS A 23 3.33 6.73 0.43
CA LYS A 23 3.59 5.64 -0.53
C LYS A 23 2.51 5.51 -1.60
N PHE A 24 1.24 5.67 -1.24
CA PHE A 24 0.17 5.64 -2.25
C PHE A 24 0.27 6.82 -3.22
N GLU A 25 0.63 7.99 -2.72
CA GLU A 25 0.83 9.20 -3.51
C GLU A 25 2.03 9.06 -4.48
N ILE A 26 3.19 8.63 -3.98
CA ILE A 26 4.42 8.53 -4.76
C ILE A 26 4.41 7.29 -5.67
N GLU A 27 4.14 6.11 -5.13
CA GLU A 27 4.36 4.84 -5.85
C GLU A 27 3.15 4.39 -6.69
N TRP A 28 1.93 4.83 -6.35
CA TRP A 28 0.71 4.44 -7.07
C TRP A 28 0.10 5.58 -7.88
N ALA A 29 -0.15 6.74 -7.28
CA ALA A 29 -0.76 7.87 -7.97
C ALA A 29 0.22 8.51 -8.97
N GLY A 30 1.43 8.85 -8.51
CA GLY A 30 2.47 9.44 -9.34
C GLY A 30 1.97 10.65 -10.14
N GLU A 31 2.21 10.68 -11.44
CA GLU A 31 1.72 11.76 -12.32
C GLU A 31 0.32 11.50 -12.90
N ASN A 32 -0.38 10.44 -12.49
CA ASN A 32 -1.66 10.07 -13.07
C ASN A 32 -2.83 10.78 -12.36
N PRO A 33 -3.47 11.79 -12.98
CA PRO A 33 -4.53 12.58 -12.33
C PRO A 33 -5.78 11.74 -12.02
N LEU A 34 -6.04 10.66 -12.78
CA LEU A 34 -7.16 9.78 -12.51
C LEU A 34 -6.93 9.00 -11.20
N ARG A 35 -5.70 8.54 -10.97
CA ARG A 35 -5.33 7.84 -9.73
C ARG A 35 -5.40 8.76 -8.52
N TRP A 36 -4.97 10.02 -8.65
CA TRP A 36 -5.15 11.01 -7.60
C TRP A 36 -6.62 11.20 -7.21
N LYS A 37 -7.51 11.32 -8.18
CA LYS A 37 -8.95 11.41 -7.92
C LYS A 37 -9.49 10.14 -7.23
N GLN A 38 -9.05 8.97 -7.68
CA GLN A 38 -9.41 7.69 -7.09
C GLN A 38 -8.94 7.56 -5.63
N LEU A 39 -7.72 8.02 -5.34
CA LEU A 39 -7.13 8.04 -4.00
C LEU A 39 -7.88 9.02 -3.09
N ALA A 40 -8.18 10.22 -3.58
CA ALA A 40 -8.96 11.21 -2.84
C ALA A 40 -10.37 10.69 -2.46
N CYS A 41 -11.05 10.01 -3.40
CA CYS A 41 -12.34 9.37 -3.11
C CYS A 41 -12.23 8.30 -2.01
N LEU A 42 -11.16 7.48 -2.05
CA LEU A 42 -10.93 6.45 -1.04
C LEU A 42 -10.65 7.08 0.33
N HIS A 43 -9.73 8.04 0.40
CA HIS A 43 -9.32 8.71 1.63
C HIS A 43 -10.47 9.46 2.30
N LEU A 44 -11.31 10.18 1.53
CA LEU A 44 -12.51 10.83 2.07
C LEU A 44 -13.50 9.82 2.67
N TYR A 45 -13.60 8.64 2.06
CA TYR A 45 -14.50 7.58 2.54
C TYR A 45 -13.97 6.89 3.79
N THR A 46 -12.68 6.55 3.84
CA THR A 46 -12.10 5.76 4.94
C THR A 46 -11.68 6.62 6.14
N ASP A 47 -11.02 7.74 5.90
CA ASP A 47 -10.29 8.46 6.95
C ASP A 47 -11.12 9.64 7.49
N HIS A 48 -11.95 10.24 6.62
CA HIS A 48 -12.85 11.31 6.99
C HIS A 48 -14.31 10.87 7.18
N GLY A 49 -14.63 9.60 6.89
CA GLY A 49 -15.97 9.02 7.07
C GLY A 49 -17.05 9.66 6.20
N TRP A 50 -16.70 10.25 5.05
CA TRP A 50 -17.68 10.86 4.17
C TRP A 50 -18.59 9.81 3.55
N THR A 51 -19.88 10.12 3.44
CA THR A 51 -20.81 9.24 2.72
C THR A 51 -20.56 9.28 1.22
N LEU A 52 -20.92 8.20 0.53
CA LEU A 52 -20.79 8.11 -0.92
C LEU A 52 -21.63 9.17 -1.66
N GLU A 53 -22.77 9.59 -1.11
CA GLU A 53 -23.54 10.72 -1.69
C GLU A 53 -22.78 12.04 -1.55
N ARG A 54 -22.12 12.29 -0.41
CA ARG A 54 -21.37 13.53 -0.17
C ARG A 54 -20.16 13.63 -1.10
N ILE A 55 -19.42 12.53 -1.24
CA ILE A 55 -18.31 12.44 -2.20
C ILE A 55 -18.83 12.62 -3.62
N GLY A 56 -19.95 11.97 -3.98
CA GLY A 56 -20.59 12.14 -5.29
C GLY A 56 -20.94 13.59 -5.60
N ARG A 57 -21.50 14.33 -4.64
CA ARG A 57 -21.77 15.77 -4.79
C ARG A 57 -20.50 16.59 -4.99
N ALA A 58 -19.43 16.32 -4.24
CA ALA A 58 -18.18 17.07 -4.33
C ALA A 58 -17.48 16.89 -5.69
N PHE A 59 -17.53 15.69 -6.26
CA PHE A 59 -16.85 15.39 -7.53
C PHE A 59 -17.79 15.42 -8.76
N GLY A 60 -19.09 15.66 -8.56
CA GLY A 60 -20.09 15.65 -9.64
C GLY A 60 -20.40 14.26 -10.21
N HIS A 61 -20.33 13.20 -9.39
CA HIS A 61 -20.59 11.82 -9.81
C HIS A 61 -21.78 11.18 -9.09
N PRO A 62 -22.51 10.27 -9.74
CA PRO A 62 -23.55 9.50 -9.07
C PRO A 62 -22.94 8.54 -8.03
N LYS A 63 -23.70 8.25 -6.97
CA LYS A 63 -23.30 7.36 -5.86
C LYS A 63 -22.71 6.03 -6.33
N GLY A 64 -23.33 5.40 -7.32
CA GLY A 64 -22.87 4.11 -7.86
C GLY A 64 -21.48 4.19 -8.49
N HIS A 65 -21.17 5.29 -9.18
CA HIS A 65 -19.86 5.53 -9.76
C HIS A 65 -18.80 5.72 -8.67
N VAL A 66 -19.10 6.49 -7.63
CA VAL A 66 -18.21 6.68 -6.48
C VAL A 66 -17.97 5.36 -5.74
N SER A 67 -19.02 4.59 -5.49
CA SER A 67 -18.91 3.27 -4.85
C SER A 67 -17.98 2.34 -5.63
N ARG A 68 -18.13 2.31 -6.95
CA ARG A 68 -17.27 1.53 -7.85
C ARG A 68 -15.82 2.01 -7.78
N ILE A 69 -15.59 3.32 -7.84
CA ILE A 69 -14.23 3.89 -7.70
C ILE A 69 -13.60 3.44 -6.39
N VAL A 70 -14.26 3.68 -5.25
CA VAL A 70 -13.71 3.37 -3.92
C VAL A 70 -13.33 1.89 -3.82
N ARG A 71 -14.20 0.97 -4.26
CA ARG A 71 -13.92 -0.47 -4.24
C ARG A 71 -12.75 -0.84 -5.15
N LEU A 72 -12.76 -0.38 -6.40
CA LEU A 72 -11.69 -0.68 -7.36
C LEU A 72 -10.35 -0.15 -6.89
N THR A 73 -10.29 1.07 -6.36
CA THR A 73 -9.06 1.65 -5.81
C THR A 73 -8.54 0.81 -4.65
N ALA A 74 -9.41 0.43 -3.70
CA ALA A 74 -9.02 -0.38 -2.55
C ALA A 74 -8.49 -1.76 -2.98
N ASP A 75 -9.12 -2.40 -3.97
CA ASP A 75 -8.68 -3.69 -4.49
C ASP A 75 -7.34 -3.58 -5.24
N GLN A 76 -7.14 -2.53 -6.04
CA GLN A 76 -5.88 -2.27 -6.74
C GLN A 76 -4.72 -1.97 -5.78
N LEU A 77 -4.97 -1.18 -4.73
CA LEU A 77 -3.98 -0.92 -3.69
C LEU A 77 -3.65 -2.21 -2.92
N ARG A 78 -4.67 -3.00 -2.57
CA ARG A 78 -4.46 -4.29 -1.90
C ARG A 78 -3.61 -5.21 -2.77
N GLU A 79 -3.93 -5.37 -4.05
CA GLU A 79 -3.18 -6.22 -4.97
C GLU A 79 -1.72 -5.76 -5.13
N ARG A 80 -1.51 -4.45 -5.32
CA ARG A 80 -0.17 -3.89 -5.53
C ARG A 80 0.71 -3.97 -4.29
N PHE A 81 0.13 -3.72 -3.11
CA PHE A 81 0.89 -3.65 -1.86
C PHE A 81 0.82 -4.92 -1.02
N ALA A 82 0.03 -5.95 -1.42
CA ALA A 82 0.03 -7.26 -0.76
C ALA A 82 1.35 -8.03 -0.93
N VAL A 83 2.08 -7.80 -2.03
CA VAL A 83 3.24 -8.63 -2.42
C VAL A 83 4.51 -8.36 -1.58
N ASN A 84 4.57 -7.27 -0.82
CA ASN A 84 5.72 -6.96 0.05
C ASN A 84 5.45 -7.19 1.54
N TRP A 85 4.37 -7.89 1.89
CA TRP A 85 3.95 -8.07 3.28
C TRP A 85 4.62 -9.26 3.99
N ASP A 86 5.06 -10.28 3.25
CA ASP A 86 5.77 -11.46 3.77
C ASP A 86 7.30 -11.38 3.66
N SER A 87 7.84 -10.26 3.16
CA SER A 87 9.29 -10.04 3.15
C SER A 87 9.75 -9.64 4.55
N ASP A 88 10.06 -10.65 5.34
CA ASP A 88 10.81 -10.59 6.60
C ASP A 88 12.06 -9.67 6.42
N PRO A 89 12.28 -8.64 7.24
CA PRO A 89 13.45 -7.77 7.11
C PRO A 89 14.81 -8.49 7.25
N GLU A 90 14.84 -9.78 7.62
CA GLU A 90 16.07 -10.55 7.74
C GLU A 90 16.60 -11.16 6.43
N GLN A 91 15.85 -11.14 5.31
CA GLN A 91 16.36 -11.75 4.06
C GLN A 91 17.24 -10.84 3.20
N ILE A 92 17.27 -9.52 3.44
CA ILE A 92 18.09 -8.60 2.62
C ILE A 92 19.57 -8.61 3.06
N LEU A 93 19.88 -9.02 4.29
CA LEU A 93 21.29 -9.05 4.76
C LEU A 93 22.08 -10.29 4.31
N ASN A 94 21.43 -11.36 3.86
CA ASN A 94 22.12 -12.63 3.53
C ASN A 94 22.51 -12.78 2.05
N SER A 95 22.20 -11.81 1.19
CA SER A 95 22.64 -11.81 -0.22
C SER A 95 23.99 -11.12 -0.47
N SER A 96 24.66 -10.60 0.57
CA SER A 96 26.09 -10.27 0.51
C SER A 96 26.95 -11.53 0.75
N THR A 97 26.83 -12.52 -0.13
CA THR A 97 27.90 -13.51 -0.28
C THR A 97 28.82 -12.99 -1.38
N LEU A 98 29.93 -12.38 -0.97
CA LEU A 98 31.07 -12.08 -1.82
C LEU A 98 31.42 -13.35 -2.64
N PRO A 99 31.68 -13.27 -3.96
CA PRO A 99 32.28 -14.40 -4.65
C PRO A 99 33.63 -14.74 -3.98
N PRO A 100 33.95 -16.03 -3.76
CA PRO A 100 35.24 -16.41 -3.22
C PRO A 100 36.34 -15.87 -4.14
N GLN A 101 37.28 -15.10 -3.56
CA GLN A 101 38.51 -14.70 -4.23
C GLN A 101 39.30 -15.97 -4.60
N PRO A 102 39.89 -16.07 -5.80
CA PRO A 102 40.80 -17.18 -6.10
C PRO A 102 42.03 -17.06 -5.19
N ASP A 103 42.38 -18.16 -4.53
CA ASP A 103 43.58 -18.27 -3.70
C ASP A 103 44.84 -17.93 -4.51
N PRO A 104 45.85 -17.27 -3.90
CA PRO A 104 47.12 -16.99 -4.57
C PRO A 104 47.87 -18.29 -4.87
N GLU A 105 48.36 -18.39 -6.09
CA GLU A 105 49.15 -19.49 -6.66
C GLU A 105 50.28 -19.93 -5.71
N ASP A 106 50.33 -21.24 -5.41
CA ASP A 106 51.44 -21.91 -4.73
C ASP A 106 52.75 -21.69 -5.52
N SER A 107 53.79 -21.26 -4.80
CA SER A 107 55.19 -21.15 -5.27
C SER A 107 55.90 -22.50 -5.27
#